data_AF-A0A101DGZ5-F1
#
_entry.id   AF-A0A101DGZ5-F1
#
_cell.length_a   1.000
_cell.length_b   1.000
_cell.length_c   1.000
_cell.angle_alpha   90.00
_cell.angle_beta   90.00
_cell.angle_gamma   90.00
#
_symmetry.space_group_name_H-M   'P 1'
#
loop_
_entity.id
_entity.type
_entity.pdbx_description
1 polymer ?
#
loop_
_entity_poly.entity_id
_entity_poly.type
_entity_poly.pdbx_seq_one_letter_code
_entity_poly.pdbx_strand_id
1 'polypeptide(L)'
;LVCIAGIVSASVVPDTYAQTKFDIAEVEKENIELENLGNWLKEQHLARLRGLLKENGYEHIVKKCPEAKDLLEWYEGELARLHEQVHSNLGDEKEGFYRQELDKFRRTFHKPVIYANWDWNRTVLDALHQAGFSSFEEQKKALEEQRQKVW
;
A
#
# COMPACT_ATOMS: atom_id res chain seq x y z
N LEU A 1 25.88 -4.77 2.33
CA LEU A 1 24.83 -4.35 3.29
C LEU A 1 24.32 -3.01 2.81
N VAL A 2 23.06 -2.97 2.36
CA VAL A 2 22.47 -1.77 1.74
C VAL A 2 22.21 -0.72 2.82
N CYS A 3 22.67 0.50 2.57
CA CYS A 3 22.25 1.66 3.33
C CYS A 3 20.92 2.11 2.74
N ILE A 4 19.84 2.01 3.50
CA ILE A 4 18.51 2.49 3.09
C ILE A 4 18.66 3.98 2.81
N ALA A 5 18.74 4.36 1.52
CA ALA A 5 18.86 5.72 0.99
C ALA A 5 19.24 6.80 2.04
N GLY A 6 20.52 6.88 2.43
CA GLY A 6 21.03 7.96 3.28
C GLY A 6 20.65 7.92 4.77
N ILE A 7 19.92 6.91 5.25
CA ILE A 7 19.59 6.77 6.67
C ILE A 7 20.76 6.12 7.42
N VAL A 8 21.68 6.95 7.91
CA VAL A 8 22.79 6.53 8.79
C VAL A 8 22.36 6.33 10.25
N SER A 9 21.12 6.69 10.59
CA SER A 9 20.53 6.50 11.93
C SER A 9 19.01 6.37 11.81
N ALA A 10 18.49 5.15 11.87
CA ALA A 10 17.07 4.88 12.10
C ALA A 10 16.90 4.41 13.54
N SER A 11 16.09 5.11 14.33
CA SER A 11 15.67 4.68 15.68
C SER A 11 14.65 3.54 15.56
N VAL A 12 15.13 2.36 15.16
CA VAL A 12 14.35 1.12 15.15
C VAL A 12 15.08 0.07 16.00
N VAL A 13 14.30 -0.77 16.66
CA VAL A 13 14.81 -1.92 17.41
C VAL A 13 15.73 -2.74 16.49
N PRO A 14 16.89 -3.22 16.97
CA PRO A 14 17.92 -3.85 16.11
C PRO A 14 17.39 -4.93 15.16
N ASP A 15 16.40 -5.71 15.60
CA ASP A 15 15.83 -6.82 14.83
C ASP A 15 14.99 -6.33 13.63
N THR A 16 14.18 -5.29 13.83
CA THR A 16 13.38 -4.69 12.76
C THR A 16 14.27 -4.02 11.71
N TYR A 17 15.36 -3.39 12.15
CA TYR A 17 16.31 -2.73 11.26
C TYR A 17 17.00 -3.72 10.32
N ALA A 18 17.37 -4.90 10.83
CA ALA A 18 18.00 -5.93 10.02
C ALA A 18 17.07 -6.42 8.91
N GLN A 19 15.82 -6.75 9.24
CA GLN A 19 14.84 -7.20 8.24
C GLN A 19 14.57 -6.11 7.18
N THR A 20 14.37 -4.86 7.60
CA THR A 20 14.14 -3.76 6.66
C THR A 20 15.32 -3.57 5.70
N LYS A 21 16.56 -3.80 6.13
CA LYS A 21 17.71 -3.76 5.22
C LYS A 21 17.65 -4.85 4.16
N PHE A 22 17.24 -6.06 4.52
CA PHE A 22 17.08 -7.14 3.55
C PHE A 22 15.94 -6.85 2.59
N ASP A 23 14.79 -6.42 3.10
CA ASP A 23 13.62 -6.07 2.29
C ASP A 23 13.94 -4.95 1.29
N ILE A 24 14.64 -3.89 1.73
CA ILE A 24 15.04 -2.80 0.85
C ILE A 24 16.12 -3.23 -0.13
N ALA A 25 17.06 -4.09 0.27
CA ALA A 25 18.02 -4.67 -0.66
C ALA A 25 17.36 -5.55 -1.72
N GLU A 26 16.25 -6.22 -1.42
CA GLU A 26 15.47 -6.97 -2.41
C GLU A 26 14.79 -6.04 -3.40
N VAL A 27 14.12 -4.98 -2.92
CA VAL A 27 13.50 -3.98 -3.79
C VAL A 27 14.54 -3.26 -4.66
N GLU A 28 15.71 -2.92 -4.12
CA GLU A 28 16.79 -2.29 -4.91
C GLU A 28 17.32 -3.20 -6.02
N LYS A 29 17.30 -4.53 -5.83
CA LYS A 29 17.69 -5.49 -6.89
C LYS A 29 16.72 -5.49 -8.07
N GLU A 30 15.47 -5.07 -7.86
CA GLU A 30 14.50 -4.89 -8.96
C GLU A 30 14.89 -3.72 -9.88
N ASN A 31 15.85 -2.88 -9.45
CA ASN A 31 16.42 -1.76 -10.21
C ASN A 31 15.34 -0.82 -10.79
N ILE A 32 14.31 -0.58 -10.00
CA ILE A 32 13.18 0.30 -10.34
C ILE A 32 13.68 1.73 -10.35
N GLU A 33 13.47 2.44 -11.46
CA GLU A 33 13.75 3.88 -11.49
C GLU A 33 12.80 4.63 -10.55
N LEU A 34 13.32 5.63 -9.83
CA LEU A 34 12.54 6.34 -8.80
C LEU A 34 11.25 6.96 -9.36
N GLU A 35 11.30 7.45 -10.60
CA GLU A 35 10.12 7.99 -11.31
C GLU A 35 9.02 6.94 -11.50
N ASN A 36 9.39 5.66 -11.64
CA ASN A 36 8.47 4.54 -11.82
C ASN A 36 8.04 3.88 -10.50
N LEU A 37 8.63 4.27 -9.37
CA LEU A 37 8.35 3.66 -8.07
C LEU A 37 6.87 3.78 -7.68
N GLY A 38 6.22 4.90 -8.01
CA GLY A 38 4.81 5.10 -7.70
C GLY A 38 3.89 4.11 -8.45
N ASN A 39 4.20 3.81 -9.72
CA ASN A 39 3.47 2.82 -10.51
C ASN A 39 3.70 1.41 -9.97
N TRP A 40 4.95 1.08 -9.63
CA TRP A 40 5.27 -0.20 -9.01
C TRP A 40 4.52 -0.39 -7.68
N LEU A 41 4.47 0.64 -6.82
CA LEU A 41 3.70 0.60 -5.57
C LEU A 41 2.21 0.35 -5.80
N LYS A 42 1.62 0.99 -6.82
CA LYS A 42 0.22 0.76 -7.23
C LYS A 42 -0.01 -0.72 -7.55
N GLU A 43 0.88 -1.32 -8.34
CA GLU A 43 0.80 -2.74 -8.72
C GLU A 43 0.92 -3.68 -7.52
N GLN A 44 1.89 -3.44 -6.63
CA GLN A 44 2.06 -4.26 -5.43
C GLN A 44 0.85 -4.19 -4.49
N HIS A 45 0.29 -2.99 -4.28
CA HIS A 45 -0.90 -2.82 -3.44
C HIS A 45 -2.14 -3.47 -4.06
N LEU A 46 -2.31 -3.38 -5.38
CA LEU A 46 -3.39 -4.06 -6.09
C LEU A 46 -3.25 -5.58 -6.02
N ALA A 47 -2.03 -6.12 -6.21
CA ALA A 47 -1.76 -7.55 -6.10
C ALA A 47 -2.06 -8.07 -4.69
N ARG A 48 -1.64 -7.34 -3.65
CA ARG A 48 -1.95 -7.66 -2.25
C ARG A 48 -3.45 -7.64 -1.98
N LEU A 49 -4.17 -6.63 -2.45
CA LEU A 49 -5.62 -6.56 -2.31
C LEU A 49 -6.32 -7.76 -2.97
N ARG A 50 -5.90 -8.13 -4.19
CA ARG A 50 -6.43 -9.31 -4.88
C ARG A 50 -6.16 -10.60 -4.12
N GLY A 51 -4.97 -10.75 -3.53
CA GLY A 51 -4.64 -11.89 -2.65
C GLY A 51 -5.58 -11.97 -1.45
N LEU A 52 -5.74 -10.85 -0.75
CA LEU A 52 -6.61 -10.76 0.43
C LEU A 52 -8.08 -11.07 0.11
N LEU A 53 -8.58 -10.61 -1.04
CA LEU A 53 -9.93 -10.92 -1.49
C LEU A 53 -10.11 -12.43 -1.74
N LYS A 54 -9.13 -13.09 -2.35
CA LYS A 54 -9.18 -14.55 -2.55
C LYS A 54 -9.19 -15.32 -1.23
N GLU A 55 -8.33 -14.94 -0.29
CA GLU A 55 -8.25 -15.54 1.05
C GLU A 55 -9.58 -15.45 1.83
N ASN A 56 -10.34 -14.37 1.60
CA ASN A 56 -11.63 -14.12 2.25
C ASN A 56 -12.84 -14.57 1.41
N GLY A 57 -12.64 -15.36 0.33
CA GLY A 57 -13.74 -15.96 -0.45
C GLY A 57 -14.34 -15.06 -1.55
N TYR A 58 -13.75 -13.90 -1.84
CA TYR A 58 -14.21 -12.95 -2.85
C TYR A 58 -13.53 -13.14 -4.23
N GLU A 59 -13.11 -14.36 -4.58
CA GLU A 59 -12.42 -14.64 -5.85
C GLU A 59 -13.26 -14.22 -7.07
N HIS A 60 -14.58 -14.38 -6.99
CA HIS A 60 -15.51 -13.98 -8.04
C HIS A 60 -15.54 -12.46 -8.27
N ILE A 61 -15.27 -11.65 -7.23
CA ILE A 61 -15.16 -10.19 -7.35
C ILE A 61 -13.87 -9.83 -8.08
N VAL A 62 -12.75 -10.48 -7.73
CA VAL A 62 -11.46 -10.26 -8.42
C VAL A 62 -11.55 -10.54 -9.92
N LYS A 63 -12.38 -11.50 -10.34
CA LYS A 63 -12.62 -11.81 -11.75
C LYS A 63 -13.51 -10.78 -12.46
N LYS A 64 -14.46 -10.18 -11.75
CA LYS A 64 -15.41 -9.19 -12.30
C LYS A 64 -14.85 -7.76 -12.31
N CYS A 65 -13.97 -7.46 -11.36
CA CYS A 65 -13.40 -6.14 -11.12
C CYS A 65 -11.90 -6.16 -11.47
N PRO A 66 -11.55 -5.97 -12.76
CA PRO A 66 -10.16 -5.99 -13.18
C PRO A 66 -9.36 -4.81 -12.64
N GLU A 67 -9.94 -3.62 -12.50
CA GLU A 67 -9.21 -2.43 -12.09
C GLU A 67 -9.31 -2.15 -10.58
N ALA A 68 -8.35 -1.39 -10.05
CA ALA A 68 -8.37 -0.98 -8.64
C ALA A 68 -9.63 -0.16 -8.31
N LYS A 69 -10.09 0.65 -9.27
CA LYS A 69 -11.29 1.48 -9.14
C LYS A 69 -12.56 0.63 -9.06
N ASP A 70 -12.68 -0.42 -9.86
CA ASP A 70 -13.82 -1.35 -9.79
C ASP A 70 -13.90 -2.02 -8.41
N LEU A 71 -12.74 -2.36 -7.83
CA LEU A 71 -12.66 -2.93 -6.48
C LEU A 71 -13.02 -1.91 -5.39
N LEU A 72 -12.74 -0.62 -5.61
CA LEU A 72 -13.18 0.45 -4.71
C LEU A 72 -14.71 0.60 -4.77
N GLU A 73 -15.30 0.64 -5.96
CA GLU A 73 -16.76 0.74 -6.13
C GLU A 73 -17.48 -0.47 -5.50
N TRP A 74 -16.95 -1.68 -5.69
CA TRP A 74 -17.46 -2.87 -5.00
C TRP A 74 -17.37 -2.73 -3.48
N TYR A 75 -16.23 -2.30 -2.95
CA TYR A 75 -16.02 -2.13 -1.51
C TYR A 75 -17.00 -1.12 -0.92
N GLU A 76 -17.23 0.01 -1.59
CA GLU A 76 -18.19 1.03 -1.16
C GLU A 76 -19.63 0.50 -1.19
N GLY A 77 -20.00 -0.25 -2.22
CA GLY A 77 -21.31 -0.91 -2.31
C GLY A 77 -21.54 -1.94 -1.21
N GLU A 78 -20.54 -2.79 -0.93
CA GLU A 78 -20.63 -3.79 0.13
C GLU A 78 -20.65 -3.16 1.53
N LEU A 79 -19.89 -2.07 1.71
CA LEU A 79 -19.92 -1.28 2.94
C LEU A 79 -21.31 -0.65 3.17
N ALA A 80 -21.93 -0.11 2.12
CA ALA A 80 -23.29 0.43 2.19
C ALA A 80 -24.31 -0.66 2.55
N ARG A 81 -24.22 -1.84 1.93
CA ARG A 81 -25.07 -3.01 2.23
C ARG A 81 -24.96 -3.44 3.70
N LEU A 82 -23.73 -3.50 4.24
CA LEU A 82 -23.50 -3.85 5.64
C LEU A 82 -24.01 -2.77 6.60
N HIS A 83 -23.87 -1.50 6.26
CA HIS A 83 -24.45 -0.40 7.03
C HIS A 83 -25.97 -0.47 7.06
N GLU A 84 -26.62 -0.77 5.93
CA GLU A 84 -28.06 -0.98 5.87
C GLU A 84 -28.50 -2.15 6.76
N GLN A 85 -27.78 -3.27 6.74
CA GLN A 85 -28.06 -4.40 7.64
C GLN A 85 -27.97 -4.02 9.12
N VAL A 86 -26.97 -3.23 9.51
CA VAL A 86 -26.90 -2.71 10.89
C VAL A 86 -28.12 -1.82 11.17
N HIS A 87 -28.47 -0.92 10.26
CA HIS A 87 -29.57 0.00 10.44
C HIS A 87 -30.93 -0.70 10.58
N SER A 88 -31.21 -1.69 9.72
CA SER A 88 -32.47 -2.45 9.73
C SER A 88 -32.66 -3.32 10.97
N ASN A 89 -31.58 -3.64 11.70
CA ASN A 89 -31.60 -4.49 12.89
C ASN A 89 -31.26 -3.72 14.17
N LEU A 90 -31.35 -2.38 14.18
CA LEU A 90 -31.12 -1.58 15.37
C LEU A 90 -32.14 -1.91 16.46
N GLY A 91 -31.65 -2.19 17.67
CA GLY A 91 -32.48 -2.58 18.82
C GLY A 91 -32.95 -4.02 18.80
N ASP A 92 -32.60 -4.81 17.78
CA ASP A 92 -32.86 -6.26 17.72
C ASP A 92 -31.68 -7.05 18.32
N GLU A 93 -31.91 -8.30 18.71
CA GLU A 93 -30.91 -9.23 19.24
C GLU A 93 -29.74 -9.46 18.26
N LYS A 94 -30.01 -9.28 16.95
CA LYS A 94 -29.03 -9.44 15.87
C LYS A 94 -28.15 -8.22 15.62
N GLU A 95 -28.42 -7.07 16.24
CA GLU A 95 -27.64 -5.84 16.03
C GLU A 95 -26.14 -6.08 16.26
N GLY A 96 -25.79 -6.74 17.36
CA GLY A 96 -24.40 -7.02 17.74
C GLY A 96 -23.66 -7.86 16.70
N PHE A 97 -24.35 -8.82 16.08
CA PHE A 97 -23.80 -9.65 15.01
C PHE A 97 -23.46 -8.82 13.77
N TYR A 98 -24.40 -8.00 13.28
CA TYR A 98 -24.17 -7.19 12.08
C TYR A 98 -23.11 -6.10 12.31
N ARG A 99 -23.00 -5.55 13.52
CA ARG A 99 -21.92 -4.62 13.87
C ARG A 99 -20.55 -5.30 13.82
N GLN A 100 -20.44 -6.54 14.29
CA GLN A 100 -19.19 -7.31 14.21
C GLN A 100 -18.82 -7.61 12.76
N GLU A 101 -19.78 -7.99 11.92
CA GLU A 101 -19.55 -8.24 10.50
C GLU A 101 -19.05 -6.98 9.77
N LEU A 102 -19.70 -5.83 10.01
CA LEU A 102 -19.25 -4.53 9.47
C LEU A 102 -17.83 -4.17 9.92
N ASP A 103 -17.53 -4.32 11.22
CA ASP A 103 -16.21 -4.01 11.76
C ASP A 103 -15.13 -4.94 11.17
N LYS A 104 -15.41 -6.24 11.09
CA LYS A 104 -14.51 -7.23 10.48
C LYS A 104 -14.23 -6.92 9.01
N PHE A 105 -15.27 -6.56 8.25
CA PHE A 105 -15.13 -6.19 6.85
C PHE A 105 -14.23 -4.95 6.69
N ARG A 106 -14.49 -3.88 7.47
CA ARG A 106 -13.69 -2.65 7.44
C ARG A 106 -12.24 -2.89 7.86
N ARG A 107 -12.00 -3.63 8.94
CA ARG A 107 -10.65 -3.94 9.42
C ARG A 107 -9.84 -4.69 8.37
N THR A 108 -10.48 -5.59 7.65
CA THR A 108 -9.82 -6.40 6.63
C THR A 108 -9.51 -5.57 5.38
N PHE A 109 -10.51 -4.89 4.81
CA PHE A 109 -10.41 -4.36 3.45
C PHE A 109 -10.17 -2.86 3.34
N HIS A 110 -10.54 -2.05 4.34
CA HIS A 110 -10.55 -0.59 4.19
C HIS A 110 -9.18 -0.02 3.78
N LYS A 111 -8.13 -0.37 4.53
CA LYS A 111 -6.78 0.12 4.27
C LYS A 111 -6.21 -0.43 2.95
N PRO A 112 -6.27 -1.75 2.67
CA PRO A 112 -5.85 -2.31 1.38
C PRO A 112 -6.54 -1.68 0.16
N VAL A 113 -7.84 -1.43 0.23
CA VAL A 113 -8.61 -0.83 -0.88
C VAL A 113 -8.17 0.61 -1.14
N ILE A 114 -7.99 1.41 -0.08
CA ILE A 114 -7.48 2.78 -0.20
C ILE A 114 -6.08 2.77 -0.82
N TYR A 115 -5.18 1.91 -0.34
CA TYR A 115 -3.81 1.87 -0.83
C TYR A 115 -3.72 1.42 -2.29
N ALA A 116 -4.57 0.51 -2.75
CA ALA A 116 -4.62 0.13 -4.16
C ALA A 116 -5.09 1.28 -5.08
N ASN A 117 -5.86 2.24 -4.55
CA ASN A 117 -6.42 3.37 -5.29
C ASN A 117 -5.70 4.72 -5.01
N TRP A 118 -4.68 4.70 -4.16
CA TRP A 118 -3.97 5.90 -3.76
C TRP A 118 -3.07 6.42 -4.88
N ASP A 119 -2.90 7.74 -4.96
CA ASP A 119 -1.98 8.33 -5.93
C ASP A 119 -0.53 8.30 -5.44
N TRP A 120 0.07 7.11 -5.54
CA TRP A 120 1.46 6.87 -5.18
C TRP A 120 2.45 7.68 -6.02
N ASN A 121 2.11 8.05 -7.26
CA ASN A 121 3.01 8.86 -8.10
C ASN A 121 3.22 10.24 -7.47
N ARG A 122 2.12 10.85 -7.01
CA ARG A 122 2.19 12.09 -6.26
C ARG A 122 2.91 11.92 -4.92
N THR A 123 2.66 10.84 -4.20
CA THR A 123 3.36 10.59 -2.91
C THR A 123 4.87 10.44 -3.09
N VAL A 124 5.31 9.75 -4.14
CA VAL A 124 6.73 9.62 -4.47
C VAL A 124 7.33 10.97 -4.87
N LEU A 125 6.61 11.77 -5.65
CA LEU A 125 7.03 13.13 -6.01
C LEU A 125 7.13 14.05 -4.78
N ASP A 126 6.14 14.03 -3.90
CA ASP A 126 6.15 14.81 -2.67
C ASP A 126 7.32 14.40 -1.76
N ALA A 127 7.61 13.09 -1.67
CA ALA A 127 8.76 12.57 -0.92
C ALA A 127 10.10 12.99 -1.53
N LEU A 128 10.20 13.01 -2.87
CA LEU A 128 11.36 13.50 -3.60
C LEU A 128 11.63 14.98 -3.25
N HIS A 129 10.59 15.81 -3.28
CA HIS A 129 10.69 17.23 -2.93
C HIS A 129 11.07 17.44 -1.47
N GLN A 130 10.52 16.65 -0.54
CA GLN A 130 10.89 16.68 0.87
C GLN A 130 12.35 16.27 1.11
N ALA A 131 12.90 15.39 0.26
CA ALA A 131 14.31 15.03 0.29
C ALA A 131 15.23 16.14 -0.27
N GLY A 132 14.67 17.23 -0.79
CA GLY A 132 15.41 18.40 -1.28
C GLY A 132 15.73 18.40 -2.77
N PHE A 133 15.19 17.44 -3.54
CA PHE A 133 15.37 17.41 -4.99
C PHE A 133 14.20 18.10 -5.68
N SER A 134 14.48 18.88 -6.73
CA SER A 134 13.45 19.56 -7.53
C SER A 134 12.84 18.65 -8.60
N SER A 135 13.59 17.64 -9.06
CA SER A 135 13.19 16.73 -10.15
C SER A 135 13.82 15.35 -10.01
N PHE A 136 13.21 14.35 -10.66
CA PHE A 136 13.74 12.98 -10.68
C PHE A 136 15.11 12.90 -11.37
N GLU A 137 15.36 13.72 -12.39
CA GLU A 137 16.67 13.80 -13.06
C GLU A 137 17.78 14.27 -12.11
N GLU A 138 17.49 15.29 -11.29
CA GLU A 138 18.43 15.81 -10.30
C GLU A 138 18.81 14.72 -9.28
N GLN A 139 17.81 13.99 -8.79
CA GLN A 139 18.04 12.89 -7.85
C GLN A 139 18.85 11.75 -8.50
N LYS A 140 18.58 11.41 -9.76
CA LYS A 140 19.31 10.37 -10.50
C LYS A 140 20.80 10.71 -10.62
N LYS A 141 21.13 11.95 -10.97
CA LYS A 141 22.52 12.45 -11.02
C LYS A 141 23.20 12.38 -9.65
N ALA A 142 22.52 12.85 -8.60
CA ALA A 142 23.05 12.80 -7.24
C ALA A 142 23.31 11.36 -6.77
N LEU A 143 22.44 10.41 -7.13
CA LEU A 143 22.62 8.99 -6.83
C LEU A 143 23.81 8.38 -7.57
N GLU A 144 24.03 8.75 -8.83
CA GLU A 144 25.19 8.32 -9.62
C GLU A 144 26.50 8.81 -9.00
N GLU A 145 26.58 10.08 -8.61
CA GLU A 145 27.75 10.63 -7.90
C GLU A 145 27.98 9.93 -6.55
N GLN A 146 26.91 9.64 -5.82
CA GLN A 146 27.01 8.92 -4.55
C GLN A 146 27.59 7.51 -4.74
N ARG A 147 27.19 6.80 -5.81
CA ARG A 147 27.68 5.44 -6.13
C ARG A 147 29.15 5.40 -6.51
N GLN A 148 29.73 6.52 -6.97
CA GLN A 148 31.17 6.62 -7.28
C GLN A 148 32.03 6.76 -6.02
N LYS A 149 31.46 7.15 -4.87
CA LYS A 149 32.20 7.28 -3.62
C LYS A 149 32.57 5.91 -3.10
N VAL A 150 33.87 5.61 -3.08
CA VAL A 150 34.43 4.44 -2.41
C VAL A 150 34.57 4.79 -0.92
N TRP A 151 33.95 3.99 -0.06
CA TRP A 151 34.02 4.09 1.39
C TRP A 151 34.92 3.01 1.96
#